data_AF-A0A645I6C7-F1
#
_entry.id   AF-A0A645I6C7-F1
#
_cell.length_a   1.000
_cell.length_b   1.000
_cell.length_c   1.000
_cell.angle_alpha   90.00
_cell.angle_beta   90.00
_cell.angle_gamma   90.00
#
_symmetry.space_group_name_H-M   'P 1'
#
loop_
_entity.id
_entity.type
_entity.pdbx_description
1 polymer ?
#
loop_
_entity_poly.entity_id
_entity_poly.type
_entity_poly.pdbx_seq_one_letter_code
_entity_poly.pdbx_strand_id
1 'polypeptide(L)' 'MYKVVDACIEKVKESGLKYEIGAMSTTFEGEFDEVFDLIKVMHKIPFQLGCERVITVARVDEKAGGLTIENKLRNHR' A
#
# COMPACT_ATOMS: atom_id res chain seq x y z
N MET A 1 -6.76 3.20 -17.35
CA MET A 1 -7.11 2.66 -16.02
C MET A 1 -6.00 1.77 -15.46
N TYR A 2 -5.67 0.63 -16.08
CA TYR A 2 -4.57 -0.23 -15.60
C TYR A 2 -3.22 0.49 -15.49
N LYS A 3 -2.85 1.32 -16.48
CA LYS A 3 -1.63 2.14 -16.43
C LYS A 3 -1.47 3.02 -15.19
N VAL A 4 -2.58 3.47 -14.59
CA VAL A 4 -2.57 4.28 -13.37
C VAL A 4 -2.26 3.40 -12.16
N VAL A 5 -2.86 2.21 -12.11
CA VAL A 5 -2.57 1.21 -11.08
C VAL A 5 -1.13 0.73 -11.18
N ASP A 6 -0.63 0.49 -12.39
CA ASP A 6 0.75 0.08 -12.66
C ASP A 6 1.73 1.14 -12.11
N ALA A 7 1.48 2.43 -12.36
CA ALA A 7 2.31 3.51 -11.82
C ALA A 7 2.33 3.53 -10.27
N CYS A 8 1.20 3.25 -9.62
CA CYS A 8 1.17 3.09 -8.17
C CYS A 8 1.97 1.87 -7.70
N ILE A 9 1.85 0.73 -8.40
CA ILE A 9 2.59 -0.50 -8.07
C ILE A 9 4.09 -0.32 -8.22
N GLU A 10 4.56 0.41 -9.25
CA GLU A 10 5.99 0.74 -9.37
C GLU A 10 6.48 1.56 -8.16
N LYS A 11 5.68 2.52 -7.68
CA LYS A 11 6.03 3.27 -6.47
C LYS A 11 6.09 2.38 -5.22
N VAL A 12 5.22 1.38 -5.12
CA VAL A 12 5.27 0.37 -4.05
C VAL A 12 6.58 -0.42 -4.11
N LYS A 13 6.99 -0.87 -5.31
CA LYS A 13 8.24 -1.61 -5.49
C LYS A 13 9.46 -0.77 -5.09
N GLU A 14 9.45 0.52 -5.40
CA GLU A 14 10.51 1.47 -5.02
C GLU A 14 10.54 1.80 -3.52
N SER A 15 9.45 1.56 -2.79
CA SER A 15 9.34 1.97 -1.38
C SER A 15 10.29 1.24 -0.44
N GLY A 16 10.77 0.05 -0.83
CA GLY A 16 11.57 -0.82 0.04
C GLY A 16 10.79 -1.49 1.18
N LEU A 17 9.50 -1.13 1.37
CA LEU A 17 8.64 -1.75 2.37
C LEU A 17 8.30 -3.18 1.97
N LYS A 18 8.03 -4.03 2.97
CA LYS A 18 7.46 -5.35 2.70
C LYS A 18 6.01 -5.17 2.26
N TYR A 19 5.65 -5.77 1.14
CA TYR A 19 4.31 -5.64 0.58
C TYR A 19 3.82 -6.94 -0.03
N GLU A 20 2.51 -7.00 -0.24
CA GLU A 20 1.86 -8.07 -0.97
C GLU A 20 0.75 -7.52 -1.86
N ILE A 21 0.81 -7.87 -3.15
CA ILE A 21 -0.22 -7.47 -4.12
C ILE A 21 -1.30 -8.55 -4.14
N GLY A 22 -2.51 -8.18 -3.71
CA GLY A 22 -3.72 -8.98 -3.88
C GLY A 22 -4.56 -8.50 -5.06
N ALA A 23 -5.61 -9.26 -5.37
CA ALA A 23 -6.51 -8.94 -6.48
C ALA A 23 -7.25 -7.60 -6.32
N MET A 24 -7.52 -7.18 -5.08
CA MET A 24 -8.35 -6.01 -4.78
C MET A 24 -7.63 -4.93 -3.96
N SER A 25 -6.47 -5.24 -3.40
CA SER A 25 -5.71 -4.33 -2.54
C SER A 25 -4.25 -4.74 -2.47
N THR A 26 -3.41 -3.77 -2.11
CA THR A 26 -2.02 -4.03 -1.74
C THR A 26 -1.89 -3.90 -0.22
N THR A 27 -1.27 -4.88 0.41
CA THR A 27 -0.96 -4.87 1.85
C THR A 27 0.48 -4.42 2.04
N PHE A 28 0.73 -3.56 3.03
CA PHE A 28 2.05 -3.04 3.39
C PHE A 28 2.37 -3.40 4.85
N GLU A 29 3.64 -3.65 5.14
CA GLU A 29 4.19 -3.84 6.47
C GLU A 29 5.45 -2.97 6.61
N GLY A 30 5.48 -2.14 7.65
CA GLY A 30 6.56 -1.18 7.90
C GLY A 30 6.22 -0.28 9.08
N GLU A 31 7.08 0.69 9.33
CA GLU A 31 6.85 1.70 10.35
C GLU A 31 5.68 2.62 9.97
N PHE A 32 4.93 3.07 10.98
CA PHE A 32 3.68 3.80 10.79
C PHE A 32 3.84 5.00 9.85
N ASP A 33 4.82 5.87 10.11
CA ASP A 33 5.03 7.07 9.32
C ASP A 33 5.47 6.77 7.88
N GLU A 34 6.32 5.78 7.68
CA GLU A 34 6.78 5.36 6.34
C GLU A 34 5.62 4.83 5.48
N VAL A 35 4.75 4.01 6.07
CA VAL A 35 3.57 3.47 5.39
C VAL A 35 2.60 4.61 5.01
N PHE A 36 2.35 5.54 5.93
CA PHE A 36 1.46 6.67 5.67
C PHE A 36 2.03 7.63 4.62
N ASP A 37 3.33 7.86 4.60
CA ASP A 37 3.98 8.67 3.58
C ASP A 37 3.89 8.00 2.19
N LEU A 38 4.04 6.68 2.10
CA LEU A 38 3.78 5.94 0.87
C LEU A 38 2.31 6.10 0.42
N ILE A 39 1.34 5.96 1.33
CA ILE A 39 -0.09 6.13 1.02
C ILE A 39 -0.38 7.54 0.45
N LYS A 40 0.23 8.58 1.04
CA LYS A 40 0.09 9.97 0.54
C LYS A 40 0.61 10.08 -0.90
N VAL A 41 1.79 9.53 -1.18
CA VAL A 41 2.38 9.55 -2.52
C VAL A 41 1.49 8.79 -3.51
N MET A 42 1.07 7.56 -3.17
CA MET A 42 0.22 6.75 -4.03
C MET A 42 -1.12 7.42 -4.34
N HIS A 43 -1.75 8.09 -3.36
CA HIS A 43 -2.99 8.82 -3.58
C HIS A 43 -2.83 9.96 -4.60
N LYS A 44 -1.62 10.55 -4.71
CA LYS A 44 -1.34 11.67 -5.60
C LYS A 44 -0.97 11.27 -7.03
N ILE A 45 -0.42 10.06 -7.24
CA ILE A 45 -0.01 9.58 -8.58
C ILE A 45 -1.13 9.69 -9.63
N PRO A 46 -2.39 9.25 -9.37
CA PRO A 46 -3.44 9.34 -10.39
C PRO A 46 -3.72 10.77 -10.85
N PHE A 47 -3.59 11.77 -9.97
CA PHE A 47 -3.80 13.17 -10.34
C PHE A 47 -2.71 13.67 -11.30
N GLN A 48 -1.48 13.20 -11.16
CA GLN A 48 -0.38 13.48 -12.10
C GLN A 48 -0.63 12.86 -13.48
N LEU A 49 -1.47 11.83 -13.55
CA LEU A 49 -1.87 11.13 -14.77
C LEU A 49 -3.22 11.62 -15.33
N GLY A 50 -3.73 12.75 -14.83
CA GLY A 50 -4.94 13.41 -15.34
C GLY A 50 -6.26 12.91 -14.73
N CYS A 51 -6.23 12.12 -13.65
CA CYS A 51 -7.45 11.78 -12.93
C CYS A 51 -7.95 12.98 -12.10
N GLU A 52 -9.21 13.35 -12.27
CA GLU A 52 -9.82 14.46 -11.53
C GLU A 52 -10.25 14.08 -10.11
N ARG A 53 -10.52 12.79 -9.88
CA ARG A 53 -11.01 12.28 -8.60
C ARG A 53 -10.46 10.89 -8.31
N VAL A 54 -10.03 10.69 -7.07
CA VAL A 54 -9.53 9.41 -6.54
C VAL A 54 -10.17 9.16 -5.18
N ILE A 55 -10.61 7.92 -4.95
CA ILE A 55 -10.94 7.43 -3.61
C ILE A 55 -9.84 6.45 -3.21
N THR A 56 -9.24 6.67 -2.05
CA THR A 56 -8.31 5.72 -1.44
C THR A 56 -8.98 5.12 -0.22
N VAL A 57 -9.04 3.78 -0.18
CA VAL A 57 -9.53 3.04 0.97
C VAL A 57 -8.33 2.37 1.62
N ALA A 58 -8.03 2.74 2.87
CA ALA A 58 -6.96 2.15 3.66
C ALA A 58 -7.55 1.49 4.91
N ARG A 59 -7.02 0.30 5.24
CA ARG A 59 -7.26 -0.38 6.52
C ARG A 59 -5.93 -0.47 7.23
N VAL A 60 -5.86 0.06 8.44
CA VAL A 60 -4.64 0.12 9.24
C VAL A 60 -4.84 -0.78 10.45
N ASP A 61 -3.87 -1.65 10.70
CA ASP A 61 -3.84 -2.51 11.88
C ASP A 61 -2.50 -2.29 12.58
N GLU A 62 -2.57 -1.71 13.77
CA GLU A 62 -1.43 -1.32 14.58
C GLU A 62 -1.55 -1.98 15.95
N LYS A 63 -0.43 -2.52 16.45
CA LYS A 63 -0.34 -3.15 17.76
C LYS A 63 0.93 -2.69 18.46
N ALA A 64 0.79 -2.27 19.72
CA ALA A 64 1.94 -2.02 20.59
C ALA A 64 2.79 -3.31 20.70
N GLY A 65 4.08 -3.21 20.37
CA GLY A 65 5.00 -4.35 20.29
C GLY A 65 5.10 -5.01 18.91
N GLY A 66 4.45 -4.46 17.89
CA GLY A 66 4.60 -4.87 16.50
C GLY A 66 3.65 -5.98 16.06
N LEU A 67 3.43 -6.02 14.75
CA LEU A 67 2.59 -7.00 14.05
C LEU A 67 3.18 -7.21 12.65
N THR A 68 3.10 -8.44 12.14
CA THR A 68 3.59 -8.77 10.80
C THR A 68 2.55 -9.55 10.01
N ILE A 69 2.61 -9.40 8.69
CA ILE A 69 1.87 -10.18 7.68
C ILE A 69 2.10 -11.67 7.91
N GLU A 70 3.34 -12.07 8.16
CA GLU A 70 3.69 -13.48 8.39
C GLU A 70 2.97 -14.05 9.60
N ASN A 71 2.97 -13.34 10.73
CA ASN A 71 2.27 -13.77 11.93
C ASN A 71 0.76 -13.95 11.70
N LYS A 72 0.16 -13.11 10.85
CA LYS A 72 -1.27 -13.19 10.50
C LYS A 72 -1.58 -14.33 9.53
N LEU A 73 -0.65 -14.68 8.65
CA LEU A 73 -0.84 -15.68 7.61
C LEU A 73 -0.31 -17.06 7.98
N ARG A 74 0.35 -17.21 9.14
CA ARG A 74 1.03 -18.43 9.59
C ARG A 74 0.21 -19.72 9.48
N ASN A 75 -1.12 -19.65 9.63
CA ASN A 75 -2.01 -20.83 9.58
C ASN A 75 -2.76 -20.98 8.25
N HIS A 76 -2.52 -20.07 7.30
CA HIS A 76 -3.26 -19.94 6.05
C HIS A 76 -2.33 -19.92 4.83
N ARG A 77 -1.03 -20.18 5.04
CA ARG A 77 0.00 -20.35 4.03
C ARG A 77 0.84 -21.57 4.32
#